data_AF-A0A851BA33-F1
#
_entry.id   AF-A0A851BA33-F1
#
_cell.length_a   1.000
_cell.length_b   1.000
_cell.length_c   1.000
_cell.angle_alpha   90.00
_cell.angle_beta   90.00
_cell.angle_gamma   90.00
#
_symmetry.space_group_name_H-M   'P 1'
#
loop_
_entity.id
_entity.type
_entity.pdbx_description
1 polymer ?
#
loop_
_entity_poly.entity_id
_entity_poly.type
_entity_poly.pdbx_seq_one_letter_code
_entity_poly.pdbx_strand_id
1 'polypeptide(L)'
;LIEVKNAHKSSVPSDWVMVSSTKAVSRFHSPFIIENYRVLQQLREQLVLDCSAEWLHLLDCFSEHFHPMSKAICHLATVDCLFSLAQVAKQGDYCRPTVRDNRHEIIIRNGRHPVIDVLLGEQDQYVPNTTNLSVSTQKLM
;
A
#
# COMPACT_ATOMS: atom_id res chain seq x y z
N LEU A 1 26.53 -12.34 30.54
CA LEU A 1 27.70 -11.55 30.98
C LEU A 1 27.64 -11.38 32.49
N ILE A 2 28.75 -11.65 33.18
CA ILE A 2 28.89 -11.34 34.60
C ILE A 2 29.78 -10.12 34.73
N GLU A 3 29.27 -9.07 35.36
CA GLU A 3 29.95 -7.79 35.52
C GLU A 3 30.57 -7.68 36.91
N VAL A 4 31.85 -7.30 36.97
CA VAL A 4 32.62 -7.17 38.21
C VAL A 4 33.35 -5.84 38.22
N LYS A 5 33.28 -5.11 39.34
CA LYS A 5 34.05 -3.87 39.52
C LYS A 5 35.54 -4.18 39.41
N ASN A 6 36.30 -3.30 38.76
CA ASN A 6 37.74 -3.50 38.56
C ASN A 6 38.51 -3.70 39.89
N ALA A 7 38.02 -3.10 40.99
CA ALA A 7 38.56 -3.29 42.34
C ALA A 7 38.44 -4.74 42.88
N HIS A 8 37.47 -5.52 42.39
CA HIS A 8 37.25 -6.93 42.80
C HIS A 8 37.64 -7.91 41.69
N LYS A 9 38.43 -7.48 40.71
CA LYS A 9 38.82 -8.34 39.57
C LYS A 9 39.58 -9.60 40.01
N SER A 10 40.29 -9.54 41.14
CA SER A 10 41.01 -10.67 41.73
C SER A 10 40.11 -11.78 42.27
N SER A 11 38.81 -11.53 42.48
CA SER A 11 37.86 -12.55 42.94
C SER A 11 37.25 -13.39 41.80
N VAL A 12 37.60 -13.08 40.54
CA VAL A 12 37.10 -13.80 39.37
C VAL A 12 37.96 -15.05 39.14
N PRO A 13 37.37 -16.23 38.94
CA PRO A 13 38.12 -17.45 38.62
C PRO A 13 39.01 -17.28 37.38
N SER A 14 40.19 -17.90 37.39
CA SER A 14 41.21 -17.74 36.34
C SER A 14 40.83 -18.35 34.99
N ASP A 15 39.90 -19.29 34.98
CA ASP A 15 39.36 -19.95 33.80
C ASP A 15 38.28 -19.12 33.08
N TRP A 16 37.85 -17.99 33.66
CA TRP A 16 36.87 -17.11 33.04
C TRP A 16 37.51 -16.15 32.03
N VAL A 17 36.84 -15.98 30.89
CA VAL A 17 37.31 -15.12 29.80
C VAL A 17 36.67 -13.73 29.91
N MET A 18 37.50 -12.69 29.86
CA MET A 18 37.04 -11.30 29.83
C MET A 18 36.50 -10.96 28.43
N VAL A 19 35.24 -10.57 28.34
CA VAL A 19 34.53 -10.29 27.08
C VAL A 19 34.57 -8.81 26.72
N SER A 20 34.45 -7.92 27.71
CA SER A 20 34.59 -6.48 27.52
C SER A 20 35.02 -5.81 28.82
N SER A 21 35.59 -4.61 28.73
CA SER A 21 36.00 -3.83 29.90
C SER A 21 35.72 -2.35 29.69
N THR A 22 35.42 -1.66 30.78
CA THR A 22 35.30 -0.21 30.87
C THR A 22 36.21 0.31 31.98
N LYS A 23 36.27 1.64 32.17
CA LYS A 23 37.08 2.25 33.25
C LYS A 23 36.67 1.78 34.64
N ALA A 24 35.39 1.46 34.87
CA ALA A 24 34.87 1.09 36.19
C ALA A 24 34.71 -0.43 36.39
N VAL A 25 34.33 -1.17 35.34
CA VAL A 25 33.92 -2.58 35.43
C VAL A 25 34.50 -3.43 34.29
N SER A 26 34.77 -4.70 34.58
CA SER A 26 35.15 -5.74 33.63
C SER A 26 34.02 -6.77 33.53
N ARG A 27 33.74 -7.29 32.33
CA ARG A 27 32.68 -8.29 32.09
C ARG A 27 33.28 -9.61 31.61
N PHE A 28 32.79 -10.72 32.16
CA PHE A 28 33.34 -12.06 31.95
C PHE A 28 32.28 -13.08 31.54
N HIS A 29 32.74 -14.15 30.90
CA HIS A 29 32.02 -15.40 30.73
C HIS A 29 32.83 -16.55 31.35
N SER A 30 32.14 -17.47 32.04
CA SER A 30 32.73 -18.74 32.46
C SER A 30 32.86 -19.69 31.25
N PRO A 31 33.72 -20.73 31.32
CA PRO A 31 33.84 -21.74 30.26
C PRO A 31 32.49 -22.37 29.88
N PHE A 32 31.65 -22.64 30.89
CA PHE A 32 30.28 -23.15 30.68
C PHE A 32 29.41 -22.20 29.87
N ILE A 33 29.49 -20.89 30.15
CA ILE A 33 28.72 -19.88 29.39
C ILE A 33 29.23 -19.77 27.96
N ILE A 34 30.55 -19.82 27.75
CA ILE A 34 31.14 -19.70 26.40
C ILE A 34 30.65 -20.83 25.49
N GLU A 35 30.72 -22.08 25.97
CA GLU A 35 30.30 -23.25 25.19
C GLU A 35 28.80 -23.19 24.86
N ASN A 36 27.95 -22.99 25.88
CA ASN A 36 26.51 -22.96 25.66
C ASN A 36 26.06 -21.73 24.87
N TYR A 37 26.74 -20.59 25.01
CA TYR A 37 26.42 -19.41 24.22
C TYR A 37 26.74 -19.64 22.74
N ARG A 38 27.83 -20.32 22.42
CA ARG A 38 28.17 -20.72 21.05
C ARG A 38 27.08 -21.63 20.45
N VAL A 39 26.67 -22.67 21.17
CA VAL A 39 25.58 -23.56 20.73
C VAL A 39 24.27 -22.79 20.55
N LEU A 40 23.92 -21.91 21.51
CA LEU A 40 22.72 -21.08 21.42
C LEU A 40 22.73 -20.17 20.19
N GLN A 41 23.87 -19.55 19.85
CA GLN A 41 23.97 -18.71 18.65
C GLN A 41 23.80 -19.54 17.38
N GLN A 42 24.41 -20.72 17.29
CA GLN A 42 24.22 -21.63 16.16
C GLN A 42 22.76 -22.04 15.98
N LEU A 43 22.06 -22.38 17.07
CA LEU A 43 20.64 -22.72 17.03
C LEU A 43 19.76 -21.53 16.64
N ARG A 44 20.12 -20.31 17.06
CA ARG A 44 19.41 -19.09 16.66
C ARG A 44 19.59 -18.79 15.18
N GLU A 45 20.79 -18.94 14.65
CA GLU A 45 21.06 -18.77 13.22
C GLU A 45 20.30 -19.82 12.41
N GLN A 46 20.32 -21.10 12.84
CA GLN A 46 19.56 -22.17 12.19
C GLN A 46 18.06 -21.89 12.20
N LEU A 47 17.51 -21.45 13.33
CA LEU A 47 16.09 -21.11 13.45
C LEU A 47 15.70 -19.99 12.46
N VAL A 48 16.55 -18.98 12.28
CA VAL A 48 16.28 -17.90 11.32
C VAL A 48 16.24 -18.44 9.89
N LEU A 49 17.18 -19.32 9.53
CA LEU A 49 17.20 -19.97 8.21
C LEU A 49 15.94 -20.81 7.99
N ASP A 50 15.57 -21.65 8.96
CA ASP A 50 14.39 -22.52 8.89
C ASP A 50 13.10 -21.71 8.77
N CYS A 51 12.96 -20.64 9.58
CA CYS A 51 11.81 -19.74 9.49
C CYS A 51 11.75 -19.02 8.14
N SER A 52 12.90 -18.59 7.59
CA SER A 52 12.91 -17.93 6.27
C SER A 52 12.48 -18.87 5.15
N ALA A 53 12.89 -20.14 5.21
CA ALA A 53 12.49 -21.14 4.23
C ALA A 53 10.98 -21.42 4.31
N GLU A 54 10.45 -21.58 5.52
CA GLU A 54 9.02 -21.82 5.71
C GLU A 54 8.18 -20.58 5.35
N TRP A 55 8.71 -19.36 5.56
CA TRP A 55 8.07 -18.13 5.11
C TRP A 55 7.92 -18.08 3.59
N LEU A 56 8.96 -18.45 2.85
CA LEU A 56 8.88 -18.51 1.38
C LEU A 56 7.87 -19.56 0.93
N HIS A 57 7.86 -20.73 1.56
CA HIS A 57 6.87 -21.77 1.28
C HIS A 57 5.44 -21.28 1.51
N LEU A 58 5.20 -20.56 2.61
CA LEU A 58 3.90 -19.94 2.89
C LEU A 58 3.49 -18.96 1.79
N LEU A 59 4.42 -18.12 1.32
CA LEU A 59 4.16 -17.17 0.24
C LEU A 59 3.87 -17.87 -1.08
N ASP A 60 4.54 -18.98 -1.38
CA ASP A 60 4.28 -19.80 -2.57
C ASP A 60 2.85 -20.35 -2.52
N CYS A 61 2.43 -20.96 -1.40
CA CYS A 61 1.05 -21.44 -1.21
C CYS A 61 0.01 -20.32 -1.31
N PHE A 62 0.32 -19.13 -0.77
CA PHE A 62 -0.55 -17.97 -0.89
C PHE A 62 -0.67 -17.50 -2.35
N SER A 63 0.43 -17.51 -3.10
CA SER A 63 0.49 -17.06 -4.48
C SER A 63 -0.36 -17.90 -5.44
N GLU A 64 -0.61 -19.18 -5.12
CA GLU A 64 -1.53 -20.04 -5.89
C GLU A 64 -2.93 -19.41 -6.04
N HIS A 65 -3.34 -18.63 -5.04
CA HIS A 65 -4.65 -17.97 -4.98
C HIS A 65 -4.61 -16.49 -5.42
N PHE A 66 -3.49 -16.04 -5.99
CA PHE A 66 -3.30 -14.66 -6.41
C PHE A 66 -4.33 -14.20 -7.44
N HIS A 67 -4.61 -15.04 -8.44
CA HIS A 67 -5.48 -14.65 -9.56
C HIS A 67 -6.96 -14.47 -9.14
N PRO A 68 -7.57 -15.36 -8.34
CA PRO A 68 -8.87 -15.11 -7.72
C PRO A 68 -8.91 -13.82 -6.88
N MET A 69 -7.87 -13.55 -6.08
CA MET A 69 -7.80 -12.36 -5.25
C MET A 69 -7.73 -11.07 -6.08
N SER A 70 -6.88 -11.07 -7.11
CA SER A 70 -6.76 -9.95 -8.05
C SER A 70 -8.08 -9.66 -8.77
N LYS A 71 -8.82 -10.70 -9.19
CA LYS A 71 -10.17 -10.54 -9.77
C LYS A 71 -11.14 -9.87 -8.80
N ALA A 72 -11.14 -10.28 -7.53
CA ALA A 72 -11.98 -9.64 -6.51
C ALA A 72 -11.64 -8.16 -6.34
N ILE A 73 -10.34 -7.81 -6.35
CA ILE A 73 -9.88 -6.41 -6.30
C ILE A 73 -10.34 -5.64 -7.55
N CYS A 74 -10.24 -6.22 -8.76
CA CYS A 74 -10.73 -5.58 -9.98
C CYS A 74 -12.26 -5.36 -9.95
N HIS A 75 -13.02 -6.29 -9.37
CA HIS A 75 -14.46 -6.12 -9.17
C HIS A 75 -14.77 -4.99 -8.19
N LEU A 76 -14.03 -4.91 -7.07
CA LEU A 76 -14.16 -3.79 -6.13
C LEU A 76 -13.82 -2.44 -6.79
N ALA A 77 -12.76 -2.38 -7.59
CA ALA A 77 -12.39 -1.17 -8.33
C ALA A 77 -13.48 -0.76 -9.34
N THR A 78 -14.10 -1.74 -10.01
CA THR A 78 -15.22 -1.47 -10.93
C THR A 78 -16.41 -0.88 -10.19
N VAL A 79 -16.75 -1.44 -9.03
CA VAL A 79 -17.81 -0.93 -8.17
C VAL A 79 -17.49 0.50 -7.72
N ASP A 80 -16.28 0.77 -7.24
CA ASP A 80 -15.84 2.10 -6.81
C ASP A 80 -15.97 3.15 -7.93
N CYS A 81 -15.50 2.83 -9.14
CA CYS A 81 -15.66 3.69 -10.32
C CYS A 81 -17.13 3.98 -10.64
N LEU A 82 -18.01 2.97 -10.59
CA LEU A 82 -19.43 3.15 -10.85
C LEU A 82 -20.11 4.02 -9.79
N PHE A 83 -19.76 3.84 -8.52
CA PHE A 83 -20.27 4.68 -7.42
C PHE A 83 -19.77 6.12 -7.53
N SER A 84 -18.51 6.33 -7.91
CA SER A 84 -17.95 7.65 -8.17
C SER A 84 -18.74 8.38 -9.28
N LEU A 85 -18.99 7.71 -10.41
CA LEU A 85 -19.82 8.26 -11.49
C LEU A 85 -21.27 8.51 -11.06
N ALA A 86 -21.85 7.61 -10.25
CA ALA A 86 -23.20 7.79 -9.72
C ALA A 86 -23.29 9.00 -8.78
N GLN A 87 -22.26 9.26 -7.98
CA GLN A 87 -22.18 10.41 -7.11
C GLN A 87 -22.11 11.72 -7.92
N VAL A 88 -21.33 11.75 -9.00
CA VAL A 88 -21.30 12.89 -9.93
C VAL A 88 -22.67 13.08 -10.59
N ALA A 89 -23.29 12.01 -11.08
CA ALA A 89 -24.60 12.09 -11.74
C ALA A 89 -25.74 12.52 -10.80
N LYS A 90 -25.58 12.33 -9.49
CA LYS A 90 -26.54 12.79 -8.47
C LYS A 90 -26.40 14.29 -8.16
N GLN A 91 -25.27 14.90 -8.50
CA GLN A 91 -25.02 16.33 -8.30
C GLN A 91 -25.48 17.10 -9.53
N GLY A 92 -26.27 18.17 -9.34
CA GLY A 92 -26.72 19.04 -10.43
C GLY A 92 -27.67 18.37 -11.44
N ASP A 93 -27.68 18.92 -12.67
CA ASP A 93 -28.59 18.53 -13.75
C ASP A 93 -27.95 17.54 -14.76
N TYR A 94 -27.19 16.56 -14.25
CA TYR A 94 -26.64 15.52 -15.11
C TYR A 94 -27.74 14.58 -15.63
N CYS A 95 -27.66 14.23 -16.92
CA CYS A 95 -28.57 13.28 -17.55
C CYS A 95 -27.80 12.11 -18.18
N ARG A 96 -28.47 10.96 -18.30
CA ARG A 96 -27.89 9.78 -18.96
C ARG A 96 -27.78 10.02 -20.48
N PRO A 97 -26.57 10.07 -21.07
CA PRO A 97 -26.43 10.27 -22.51
C PRO A 97 -26.93 9.04 -23.29
N THR A 98 -27.49 9.28 -24.48
CA THR A 98 -27.85 8.20 -25.41
C THR A 98 -26.71 8.02 -26.41
N VAL A 99 -26.04 6.87 -26.36
CA VAL A 99 -24.96 6.51 -27.29
C VAL A 99 -25.54 5.66 -28.43
N ARG A 100 -25.19 5.97 -29.68
CA ARG A 100 -25.65 5.25 -30.89
C ARG A 100 -24.44 4.87 -31.75
N ASP A 101 -24.29 3.59 -32.09
CA ASP A 101 -23.08 3.09 -32.78
C ASP A 101 -22.97 3.51 -34.25
N ASN A 102 -24.10 3.64 -34.96
CA ASN A 102 -24.13 3.87 -36.41
C ASN A 102 -24.55 5.30 -36.80
N ARG A 103 -24.39 6.28 -35.90
CA ARG A 103 -24.69 7.69 -36.16
C ARG A 103 -23.59 8.59 -35.62
N HIS A 104 -23.00 9.38 -36.50
CA HIS A 104 -22.04 10.43 -36.13
C HIS A 104 -22.82 11.72 -35.85
N GLU A 105 -23.45 11.79 -34.66
CA GLU A 105 -24.21 12.96 -34.23
C GLU A 105 -23.85 13.36 -32.78
N ILE A 106 -23.76 14.67 -32.53
CA ILE A 106 -23.62 15.26 -31.20
C ILE A 106 -24.78 16.21 -31.00
N ILE A 107 -25.72 15.82 -30.13
CA ILE A 107 -26.88 16.62 -29.78
C ILE A 107 -26.86 16.85 -28.27
N ILE A 108 -26.56 18.08 -27.87
CA ILE A 108 -26.52 18.52 -26.47
C ILE A 108 -27.55 19.63 -26.34
N ARG A 109 -28.50 19.49 -25.42
CA ARG A 109 -29.49 20.54 -25.11
C ARG A 109 -29.13 21.16 -23.77
N ASN A 110 -29.02 22.49 -23.72
CA ASN A 110 -28.65 23.23 -22.50
C ASN A 110 -27.41 22.63 -21.80
N GLY A 111 -26.36 22.35 -22.57
CA GLY A 111 -25.11 21.80 -22.05
C GLY A 111 -24.33 22.83 -21.25
N ARG A 112 -23.70 22.39 -20.17
CA ARG A 112 -22.80 23.18 -19.32
C ARG A 112 -21.39 22.57 -19.32
N HIS A 113 -20.38 23.39 -19.05
CA HIS A 113 -19.01 22.92 -18.93
C HIS A 113 -18.78 22.30 -17.53
N PRO A 114 -18.39 21.01 -17.42
CA PRO A 114 -18.39 20.27 -16.14
C PRO A 114 -17.66 20.95 -14.98
N VAL A 115 -16.49 21.54 -15.25
CA VAL A 115 -15.70 22.22 -14.20
C VAL A 115 -16.28 23.58 -13.81
N ILE A 116 -16.83 24.33 -14.78
CA ILE A 116 -17.37 25.66 -14.55
C ILE A 116 -18.67 25.54 -13.75
N ASP A 117 -19.48 24.53 -14.05
CA ASP A 117 -20.73 24.22 -13.35
C ASP A 117 -20.49 23.94 -11.86
N VAL A 118 -19.44 23.19 -11.51
CA VAL A 118 -19.07 22.93 -10.11
C VAL A 118 -18.54 24.18 -9.41
N LEU A 119 -17.78 25.03 -10.10
CA LEU A 119 -17.13 26.21 -9.49
C LEU A 119 -18.08 27.41 -9.33
N LEU A 120 -18.99 27.61 -10.27
CA LEU A 120 -19.84 28.81 -10.36
C LEU A 120 -21.34 28.51 -10.22
N GLY A 121 -21.78 27.26 -10.35
CA GLY A 121 -23.20 26.89 -10.24
C GLY A 121 -24.09 27.59 -11.27
N GLU A 122 -25.35 27.87 -10.90
CA GLU A 122 -26.34 28.56 -11.74
C GLU A 122 -26.15 30.09 -11.79
N GLN A 123 -24.91 30.58 -11.78
CA GLN A 123 -24.66 32.01 -11.95
C GLN A 123 -24.88 32.44 -13.42
N ASP A 124 -25.53 33.60 -13.62
CA ASP A 124 -25.94 34.14 -14.94
C ASP A 124 -24.77 34.41 -15.92
N GLN A 125 -23.51 34.31 -15.48
CA GLN A 125 -22.36 34.62 -16.29
C GLN A 125 -22.00 33.52 -17.31
N TYR A 126 -22.36 32.26 -17.04
CA TYR A 126 -22.09 31.14 -17.95
C TYR A 126 -23.36 30.32 -18.22
N VAL A 127 -24.11 30.79 -19.22
CA VAL A 127 -25.41 30.20 -19.60
C VAL A 127 -25.24 28.88 -20.37
N PRO A 128 -26.18 27.93 -20.22
CA PRO A 128 -26.18 26.67 -20.96
C PRO A 128 -26.28 26.86 -22.46
N ASN A 129 -25.53 26.07 -23.24
CA ASN A 129 -25.51 26.14 -24.69
C ASN A 129 -26.02 24.86 -25.34
N THR A 130 -26.82 24.99 -26.40
CA THR A 130 -27.30 23.86 -27.20
C THR A 130 -26.35 23.64 -28.38
N THR A 131 -25.98 22.38 -28.63
CA THR A 131 -25.10 21.97 -29.73
C THR A 131 -25.82 20.90 -30.56
N ASN A 132 -25.87 21.07 -31.87
CA ASN A 132 -26.39 20.06 -32.80
C ASN A 132 -25.43 19.92 -33.98
N LEU A 133 -24.69 18.82 -33.99
CA LEU A 133 -23.79 18.44 -35.07
C LEU A 133 -24.28 17.10 -35.61
N SER A 134 -24.70 17.07 -36.87
CA SER A 134 -25.11 15.85 -37.58
C SER A 134 -24.75 15.95 -39.05
N VAL A 135 -24.46 14.80 -39.69
CA VAL A 135 -23.99 14.73 -41.09
C VAL A 135 -24.97 15.38 -42.09
N SER A 136 -26.27 15.44 -41.76
CA SER A 136 -27.29 16.07 -42.61
C SER A 136 -27.48 17.58 -42.36
N THR A 137 -26.88 18.15 -41.31
CA THR A 137 -27.16 19.52 -40.87
C THR A 137 -25.95 20.41 -41.11
N GLN A 138 -25.85 20.98 -42.32
CA GLN A 138 -25.03 22.18 -42.54
C GLN A 138 -25.75 23.37 -41.88
N LYS A 139 -25.40 23.69 -40.64
CA LYS A 139 -25.53 25.04 -40.08
C LYS A 139 -24.59 25.19 -38.89
N LEU A 140 -23.42 25.76 -39.18
CA LEU A 140 -22.60 26.47 -38.20
C LEU A 140 -23.27 27.82 -37.94
N MET A 141 -23.71 28.05 -36.71
CA MET A 141 -23.82 29.38 -36.10
C MET A 141 -23.68 29.22 -34.59
#